data_AF-A0A916RRQ7-F1
#
_entry.id   AF-A0A916RRQ7-F1
#
_cell.length_a   1.000
_cell.length_b   1.000
_cell.length_c   1.000
_cell.angle_alpha   90.00
_cell.angle_beta   90.00
_cell.angle_gamma   90.00
#
_symmetry.space_group_name_H-M   'P 1'
#
loop_
_entity.id
_entity.type
_entity.pdbx_description
1 polymer ?
#
loop_
_entity_poly.entity_id
_entity_poly.type
_entity_poly.pdbx_seq_one_letter_code
_entity_poly.pdbx_strand_id
1 'polypeptide(L)'
;MKKKTILIVLITAVLTFSVSMTVAYFTKKFTSDNNIVTAATFDVDVVNSNGQTIGNADFDLEEDLYPGMDPKEVYSFQINKNNTELPVAYSVKLNPSGALFPADGSSPIQLKLERNVDGDWVPVDFDTNFRPDYDSEKFRILVGWEHSENDIDFQGATGNIALEVVATQVDPEEEPEGPPYYTGEVIFKATPNGSTRTTTDKEVNFYVNDDGYKVIEIYMGEADGVFEEKVGDIRVVEDADGWLRVYTEHEYFASESQMWRVKASSVDTSVEGIVRLNKTLGPYLSIESNALYDWFIEN
;
A
#
# COMPACT_ATOMS: atom_id res chain seq x y z
N MET A 1 -29.42 -78.20 -19.60
CA MET A 1 -28.79 -76.91 -19.22
C MET A 1 -29.83 -75.81 -18.95
N LYS A 2 -30.87 -76.04 -18.11
CA LYS A 2 -31.94 -75.02 -17.88
C LYS A 2 -32.19 -74.62 -16.41
N LYS A 3 -31.57 -75.26 -15.42
CA LYS A 3 -31.75 -74.91 -13.99
C LYS A 3 -30.60 -74.10 -13.39
N LYS A 4 -29.36 -74.29 -13.87
CA LYS A 4 -28.17 -73.57 -13.38
C LYS A 4 -28.09 -72.12 -13.88
N THR A 5 -28.56 -71.86 -15.09
CA THR A 5 -28.55 -70.51 -15.69
C THR A 5 -29.58 -69.58 -15.05
N ILE A 6 -30.75 -70.10 -14.65
CA ILE A 6 -31.78 -69.32 -13.94
C ILE A 6 -31.30 -68.94 -12.54
N LEU A 7 -30.61 -69.83 -11.84
CA LEU A 7 -30.04 -69.56 -10.52
C LEU A 7 -28.97 -68.46 -10.58
N ILE A 8 -28.12 -68.47 -11.60
CA ILE A 8 -27.09 -67.45 -11.81
C ILE A 8 -27.73 -66.08 -12.09
N VAL A 9 -28.75 -66.01 -12.96
CA VAL A 9 -29.45 -64.75 -13.25
C VAL A 9 -30.18 -64.21 -12.01
N LEU A 10 -30.79 -65.08 -11.19
CA LEU A 10 -31.46 -64.66 -9.96
C LEU A 10 -30.48 -64.15 -8.91
N ILE A 11 -29.32 -64.80 -8.76
CA ILE A 11 -28.24 -64.38 -7.85
C ILE A 11 -27.65 -63.04 -8.30
N THR A 12 -27.42 -62.85 -9.60
CA THR A 12 -26.92 -61.57 -10.13
C THR A 12 -27.94 -60.44 -9.96
N ALA A 13 -29.25 -60.72 -10.10
CA ALA A 13 -30.30 -59.72 -9.88
C ALA A 13 -30.48 -59.33 -8.39
N VAL A 14 -30.28 -60.26 -7.45
CA VAL A 14 -30.30 -59.94 -6.01
C VAL A 14 -29.03 -59.18 -5.61
N LEU A 15 -27.87 -59.49 -6.20
CA LEU A 15 -26.63 -58.76 -5.97
C LEU A 15 -26.70 -57.31 -6.47
N THR A 16 -27.30 -57.05 -7.64
CA THR A 16 -27.43 -55.67 -8.15
C THR A 16 -28.44 -54.81 -7.38
N PHE A 17 -29.46 -55.41 -6.77
CA PHE A 17 -30.38 -54.69 -5.87
C PHE A 17 -29.81 -54.44 -4.47
N SER A 18 -28.79 -55.20 -4.04
CA SER A 18 -28.16 -55.01 -2.73
C SER A 18 -27.13 -53.87 -2.68
N VAL A 19 -26.71 -53.31 -3.82
CA VAL A 19 -25.77 -52.18 -3.88
C VAL A 19 -26.49 -50.81 -3.87
N SER A 20 -27.81 -50.76 -4.07
CA SER A 20 -28.57 -49.51 -4.17
C SER A 20 -29.25 -49.04 -2.87
N MET A 21 -29.01 -49.68 -1.72
CA MET A 21 -29.45 -49.16 -0.43
C MET A 21 -28.42 -49.48 0.66
N THR A 22 -27.50 -48.55 0.88
CA THR A 22 -27.21 -47.87 2.16
C THR A 22 -25.81 -47.25 2.04
N VAL A 23 -25.68 -46.13 1.32
CA VAL A 23 -24.59 -45.20 1.63
C VAL A 23 -25.01 -44.55 2.94
N ALA A 24 -24.58 -45.12 4.06
CA ALA A 24 -24.65 -44.42 5.32
C ALA A 24 -23.72 -43.21 5.17
N TYR A 25 -24.30 -42.06 4.82
CA TYR A 25 -23.66 -40.77 5.01
C TYR A 25 -23.46 -40.61 6.52
N PHE A 26 -22.32 -41.07 7.02
CA PHE A 26 -21.85 -40.65 8.33
C PHE A 26 -21.40 -39.20 8.19
N THR A 27 -22.37 -38.28 8.22
CA THR A 27 -22.09 -36.87 8.41
C THR A 27 -21.71 -36.70 9.86
N LYS A 28 -20.42 -36.79 10.16
CA LYS A 28 -19.89 -36.47 11.49
C LYS A 28 -19.96 -34.95 11.65
N LYS A 29 -21.11 -34.45 12.10
CA LYS A 29 -21.26 -33.06 12.55
C LYS A 29 -20.48 -32.90 13.84
N PHE A 30 -19.38 -32.17 13.78
CA PHE A 30 -18.85 -31.48 14.96
C PHE A 30 -19.63 -30.17 15.07
N THR A 31 -20.66 -30.15 15.91
CA THR A 31 -21.20 -28.88 16.41
C THR A 31 -20.36 -28.56 17.64
N SER A 32 -19.46 -27.59 17.52
CA SER A 32 -18.92 -26.91 18.68
C SER A 32 -19.95 -25.85 19.05
N ASP A 33 -20.61 -26.03 20.19
CA ASP A 33 -21.67 -25.12 20.66
C ASP A 33 -21.14 -23.75 21.10
N ASN A 34 -19.85 -23.46 20.85
CA ASN A 34 -19.16 -22.20 21.18
C ASN A 34 -18.15 -21.78 20.09
N ASN A 35 -18.45 -22.01 18.82
CA ASN A 35 -17.66 -21.35 17.76
C ASN A 35 -17.98 -19.86 17.75
N ILE A 36 -17.17 -19.08 18.47
CA ILE A 36 -17.12 -17.62 18.29
C ILE A 36 -16.36 -17.37 17.00
N VAL A 37 -17.08 -16.94 15.97
CA VAL A 37 -16.47 -16.42 14.74
C VAL A 37 -16.27 -14.93 14.99
N THR A 38 -15.05 -14.54 15.36
CA THR A 38 -14.66 -13.13 15.43
C THR A 38 -14.40 -12.65 14.00
N ALA A 39 -15.22 -11.72 13.50
CA ALA A 39 -15.10 -11.22 12.14
C ALA A 39 -13.81 -10.39 11.92
N ALA A 40 -13.39 -9.67 12.97
CA ALA A 40 -12.09 -9.03 13.11
C ALA A 40 -11.93 -8.56 14.56
N THR A 41 -10.70 -8.47 15.06
CA THR A 41 -10.41 -7.87 16.36
C THR A 41 -9.99 -6.41 16.13
N PHE A 42 -10.60 -5.50 16.87
CA PHE A 42 -10.22 -4.09 16.95
C PHE A 42 -9.92 -3.79 18.42
N ASP A 43 -8.63 -3.60 18.69
CA ASP A 43 -8.03 -3.49 20.01
C ASP A 43 -6.83 -2.54 19.87
N VAL A 44 -7.11 -1.26 20.18
CA VAL A 44 -6.14 -0.17 20.16
C VAL A 44 -6.15 0.47 21.54
N ASP A 45 -4.98 0.46 22.18
CA ASP A 45 -4.76 1.10 23.47
C ASP A 45 -3.85 2.31 23.32
N VAL A 46 -4.15 3.37 24.08
CA VAL A 46 -3.24 4.51 24.22
C VAL A 46 -2.72 4.51 25.65
N VAL A 47 -1.40 4.54 25.83
CA VAL A 47 -0.74 4.48 27.14
C VAL A 47 0.23 5.63 27.34
N ASN A 48 0.40 6.06 28.60
CA ASN A 48 1.43 7.05 28.97
C ASN A 48 2.83 6.42 29.03
N SER A 49 3.84 7.22 29.36
CA SER A 49 5.24 6.77 29.56
C SER A 49 5.42 5.68 30.64
N ASN A 50 4.44 5.51 31.54
CA ASN A 50 4.44 4.46 32.56
C ASN A 50 3.66 3.19 32.12
N GLY A 51 3.16 3.15 30.88
CA GLY A 51 2.39 2.02 30.34
C GLY A 51 0.95 1.93 30.87
N GLN A 52 0.42 3.00 31.46
CA GLN A 52 -0.97 3.03 31.94
C GLN A 52 -1.89 3.56 30.85
N THR A 53 -3.03 2.90 30.63
CA THR A 53 -4.05 3.35 29.68
C THR A 53 -4.50 4.76 30.02
N ILE A 54 -4.46 5.64 29.02
CA ILE A 54 -4.93 7.01 29.13
C ILE A 54 -6.31 7.12 28.50
N GLY A 55 -7.26 7.69 29.25
CA GLY A 55 -8.56 8.10 28.71
C GLY A 55 -8.47 9.50 28.11
N ASN A 56 -9.60 10.21 28.03
CA ASN A 56 -9.58 11.66 27.80
C ASN A 56 -8.83 12.30 28.98
N ALA A 57 -7.58 12.70 28.72
CA ALA A 57 -6.70 13.25 29.72
C ALA A 57 -6.57 14.76 29.49
N ASP A 58 -6.89 15.52 30.53
CA ASP A 58 -6.50 16.92 30.65
C ASP A 58 -5.10 16.92 31.27
N PHE A 59 -4.12 17.54 30.62
CA PHE A 59 -2.84 17.82 31.23
C PHE A 59 -2.68 19.33 31.42
N ASP A 60 -2.29 19.72 32.63
CA ASP A 60 -2.09 21.10 33.03
C ASP A 60 -0.66 21.53 32.65
N LEU A 61 -0.54 22.71 32.06
CA LEU A 61 0.73 23.34 31.76
C LEU A 61 1.21 24.11 33.01
N GLU A 62 1.47 23.40 34.11
CA GLU A 62 1.84 24.00 35.41
C GLU A 62 3.27 24.60 35.45
N GLU A 63 3.95 24.68 34.30
CA GLU A 63 5.37 25.04 34.24
C GLU A 63 5.62 26.51 33.86
N ASP A 64 6.83 26.98 34.17
CA ASP A 64 7.38 28.28 33.77
C ASP A 64 7.52 28.37 32.24
N LEU A 65 6.40 28.52 31.52
CA LEU A 65 6.41 28.92 30.13
C LEU A 65 6.79 30.41 30.08
N TYR A 66 7.82 30.74 29.32
CA TYR A 66 8.26 32.12 29.14
C TYR A 66 8.56 32.40 27.67
N PRO A 67 8.38 33.66 27.24
CA PRO A 67 8.70 34.05 25.88
C PRO A 67 10.15 33.79 25.49
N GLY A 68 10.35 33.23 24.30
CA GLY A 68 11.67 32.90 23.75
C GLY A 68 12.24 31.58 24.27
N MET A 69 11.45 30.73 24.92
CA MET A 69 11.90 29.41 25.36
C MET A 69 12.06 28.44 24.18
N ASP A 70 13.03 27.54 24.28
CA ASP A 70 13.10 26.40 23.36
C ASP A 70 11.88 25.48 23.55
N PRO A 71 11.37 24.84 22.47
CA PRO A 71 10.27 23.91 22.57
C PRO A 71 10.54 22.80 23.59
N LYS A 72 9.60 22.61 24.51
CA LYS A 72 9.72 21.66 25.61
C LYS A 72 8.70 20.54 25.47
N GLU A 73 9.13 19.31 25.72
CA GLU A 73 8.24 18.16 25.81
C GLU A 73 7.39 18.26 27.08
N VAL A 74 6.08 18.33 26.90
CA VAL A 74 5.10 18.43 28.00
C VAL A 74 4.32 17.14 28.20
N TYR A 75 4.25 16.30 27.16
CA TYR A 75 3.54 15.03 27.24
C TYR A 75 4.08 14.02 26.24
N SER A 76 4.05 12.74 26.61
CA SER A 76 4.44 11.62 25.75
C SER A 76 3.47 10.46 25.93
N PHE A 77 3.08 9.83 24.84
CA PHE A 77 2.18 8.68 24.84
C PHE A 77 2.56 7.68 23.75
N GLN A 78 1.97 6.50 23.83
CA GLN A 78 2.19 5.42 22.88
C GLN A 78 0.84 4.85 22.46
N ILE A 79 0.65 4.66 21.16
CA ILE A 79 -0.51 3.96 20.60
C ILE A 79 -0.07 2.52 20.32
N ASN A 80 -0.82 1.55 20.84
CA ASN A 80 -0.57 0.13 20.67
C ASN A 80 -1.70 -0.51 19.88
N LYS A 81 -1.36 -1.10 18.74
CA LYS A 81 -2.20 -1.99 17.94
C LYS A 81 -2.00 -3.41 18.48
N ASN A 82 -2.70 -3.74 19.56
CA ASN A 82 -2.46 -4.99 20.30
C ASN A 82 -2.80 -6.22 19.46
N ASN A 83 -4.10 -6.39 19.17
CA ASN A 83 -4.66 -7.55 18.49
C ASN A 83 -5.43 -7.12 17.22
N THR A 84 -5.21 -5.90 16.74
CA THR A 84 -5.91 -5.40 15.55
C THR A 84 -5.21 -5.89 14.30
N GLU A 85 -5.85 -6.76 13.53
CA GLU A 85 -5.33 -7.24 12.24
C GLU A 85 -5.74 -6.31 11.08
N LEU A 86 -6.82 -5.55 11.27
CA LEU A 86 -7.35 -4.65 10.25
C LEU A 86 -6.50 -3.37 10.12
N PRO A 87 -6.51 -2.75 8.93
CA PRO A 87 -5.90 -1.45 8.72
C PRO A 87 -6.69 -0.38 9.46
N VAL A 88 -5.96 0.51 10.11
CA VAL A 88 -6.50 1.59 10.94
C VAL A 88 -5.80 2.89 10.60
N ALA A 89 -6.51 3.99 10.74
CA ALA A 89 -5.92 5.33 10.71
C ALA A 89 -6.18 6.02 12.05
N TYR A 90 -5.20 6.78 12.50
CA TYR A 90 -5.25 7.53 13.75
C TYR A 90 -5.42 9.02 13.47
N SER A 91 -6.28 9.65 14.27
CA SER A 91 -6.40 11.12 14.36
C SER A 91 -6.04 11.52 15.79
N VAL A 92 -5.13 12.48 15.94
CA VAL A 92 -4.74 13.03 17.24
C VAL A 92 -5.17 14.49 17.28
N LYS A 93 -6.04 14.83 18.22
CA LYS A 93 -6.54 16.19 18.41
C LYS A 93 -6.13 16.74 19.77
N LEU A 94 -5.65 17.98 19.75
CA LEU A 94 -5.40 18.76 20.96
C LEU A 94 -6.46 19.85 21.03
N ASN A 95 -7.22 19.87 22.12
CA ASN A 95 -8.25 20.86 22.37
C ASN A 95 -7.78 21.79 23.50
N PRO A 96 -7.08 22.89 23.19
CA PRO A 96 -6.60 23.83 24.19
C PRO A 96 -7.74 24.69 24.74
N SER A 97 -7.65 25.09 26.02
CA SER A 97 -8.65 25.91 26.70
C SER A 97 -8.06 26.73 27.85
N GLY A 98 -8.76 27.79 28.27
CA GLY A 98 -8.33 28.66 29.37
C GLY A 98 -7.80 30.01 28.89
N ALA A 99 -7.32 30.84 29.82
CA ALA A 99 -6.85 32.19 29.52
C ALA A 99 -5.60 32.20 28.64
N LEU A 100 -4.78 31.14 28.73
CA LEU A 100 -3.61 30.96 27.87
C LEU A 100 -3.99 30.62 26.41
N PHE A 101 -5.21 30.13 26.17
CA PHE A 101 -5.70 29.69 24.85
C PHE A 101 -7.06 30.32 24.50
N PRO A 102 -7.09 31.63 24.23
CA PRO A 102 -8.30 32.33 23.87
C PRO A 102 -8.84 31.85 22.51
N ALA A 103 -10.17 31.86 22.37
CA ALA A 103 -10.87 31.37 21.18
C ALA A 103 -10.60 32.19 19.91
N ASP A 104 -10.02 33.39 20.04
CA ASP A 104 -9.59 34.22 18.92
C ASP A 104 -8.23 33.80 18.33
N GLY A 105 -7.59 32.79 18.92
CA GLY A 105 -6.30 32.26 18.45
C GLY A 105 -5.11 33.16 18.75
N SER A 106 -5.26 34.15 19.64
CA SER A 106 -4.19 35.10 19.96
C SER A 106 -3.10 34.54 20.89
N SER A 107 -3.21 33.27 21.31
CA SER A 107 -2.19 32.63 22.15
C SER A 107 -0.81 32.64 21.48
N PRO A 108 0.26 33.03 22.19
CA PRO A 108 1.62 32.93 21.69
C PRO A 108 2.18 31.48 21.79
N ILE A 109 1.43 30.57 22.41
CA ILE A 109 1.83 29.19 22.59
C ILE A 109 1.63 28.39 21.30
N GLN A 110 2.68 27.71 20.87
CA GLN A 110 2.67 26.76 19.77
C GLN A 110 2.70 25.32 20.30
N LEU A 111 1.73 24.52 19.87
CA LEU A 111 1.70 23.08 20.13
C LEU A 111 2.20 22.33 18.90
N LYS A 112 3.09 21.36 19.11
CA LYS A 112 3.59 20.47 18.04
C LYS A 112 3.45 19.02 18.49
N LEU A 113 2.99 18.16 17.59
CA LEU A 113 3.00 16.72 17.78
C LEU A 113 4.13 16.13 16.94
N GLU A 114 4.88 15.24 17.54
CA GLU A 114 5.91 14.48 16.85
C GLU A 114 5.70 12.99 17.07
N ARG A 115 5.98 12.21 16.02
CA ARG A 115 5.96 10.76 16.01
C ARG A 115 7.41 10.27 15.94
N ASN A 116 7.71 9.21 16.69
CA ASN A 116 9.00 8.55 16.60
C ASN A 116 8.98 7.55 15.43
N VAL A 117 9.81 7.80 14.41
CA VAL A 117 10.01 6.92 13.25
C VAL A 117 11.47 6.52 13.24
N ASP A 118 11.75 5.24 13.42
CA ASP A 118 13.11 4.66 13.42
C ASP A 118 14.12 5.35 14.34
N GLY A 119 13.65 5.89 15.47
CA GLY A 119 14.46 6.58 16.47
C GLY A 119 14.51 8.10 16.30
N ASP A 120 14.05 8.63 15.17
CA ASP A 120 13.97 10.06 14.89
C ASP A 120 12.57 10.60 15.18
N TRP A 121 12.49 11.83 15.69
CA TRP A 121 11.22 12.51 15.95
C TRP A 121 10.84 13.37 14.73
N VAL A 122 9.71 13.03 14.12
CA VAL A 122 9.22 13.67 12.90
C VAL A 122 7.89 14.39 13.22
N PRO A 123 7.69 15.64 12.77
CA PRO A 123 6.45 16.37 13.00
C PRO A 123 5.26 15.68 12.31
N VAL A 124 4.12 15.68 13.00
CA VAL A 124 2.84 15.16 12.49
C VAL A 124 1.80 16.27 12.53
N ASP A 125 1.02 16.39 11.47
CA ASP A 125 -0.07 17.36 11.36
C ASP A 125 -1.34 16.85 12.06
N PHE A 126 -1.87 17.68 12.98
CA PHE A 126 -3.10 17.44 13.74
C PHE A 126 -4.35 17.32 12.87
N ASP A 127 -4.34 17.97 11.70
CA ASP A 127 -5.51 18.05 10.81
C ASP A 127 -5.65 16.82 9.90
N THR A 128 -4.69 15.91 9.95
CA THR A 128 -4.62 14.74 9.07
C THR A 128 -4.76 13.43 9.84
N ASN A 129 -5.38 12.45 9.20
CA ASN A 129 -5.31 11.08 9.67
C ASN A 129 -4.01 10.46 9.15
N PHE A 130 -3.34 9.68 9.98
CA PHE A 130 -2.16 8.93 9.56
C PHE A 130 -2.37 7.44 9.80
N ARG A 131 -1.86 6.61 8.89
CA ARG A 131 -1.83 5.15 9.06
C ARG A 131 -0.60 4.79 9.88
N PRO A 132 -0.69 3.86 10.84
CA PRO A 132 0.46 3.38 11.55
C PRO A 132 1.26 2.42 10.67
N ASP A 133 2.59 2.59 10.71
CA ASP A 133 3.55 1.73 10.05
C ASP A 133 3.95 0.54 10.96
N TYR A 134 3.73 0.68 12.27
CA TYR A 134 4.14 -0.31 13.26
C TYR A 134 3.00 -0.63 14.26
N ASP A 135 3.07 -1.81 14.88
CA ASP A 135 2.11 -2.22 15.91
C ASP A 135 2.18 -1.35 17.17
N SER A 136 3.26 -0.58 17.34
CA SER A 136 3.44 0.30 18.47
C SER A 136 4.17 1.57 18.05
N GLU A 137 3.57 2.70 18.36
CA GLU A 137 4.07 4.01 17.91
C GLU A 137 4.11 5.01 19.04
N LYS A 138 5.21 5.74 19.11
CA LYS A 138 5.45 6.72 20.18
C LYS A 138 5.23 8.13 19.67
N PHE A 139 4.57 8.91 20.50
CA PHE A 139 4.22 10.29 20.23
C PHE A 139 4.66 11.17 21.38
N ARG A 140 5.00 12.42 21.05
CA ARG A 140 5.23 13.47 22.04
C ARG A 140 4.61 14.78 21.62
N ILE A 141 4.18 15.55 22.61
CA ILE A 141 3.64 16.89 22.45
C ILE A 141 4.68 17.86 22.99
N LEU A 142 5.07 18.80 22.12
CA LEU A 142 5.96 19.90 22.45
C LEU A 142 5.15 21.18 22.57
N VAL A 143 5.51 21.99 23.57
CA VAL A 143 5.03 23.36 23.76
C VAL A 143 6.19 24.31 23.51
N GLY A 144 5.97 25.32 22.67
CA GLY A 144 6.90 26.42 22.46
C GLY A 144 6.22 27.77 22.69
N TRP A 145 7.00 28.76 23.09
CA TRP A 145 6.58 30.16 23.19
C TRP A 145 7.65 31.03 22.54
N GLU A 146 7.44 31.43 21.29
CA GLU A 146 8.32 32.38 20.60
C GLU A 146 8.01 33.81 21.04
N HIS A 147 9.01 34.67 21.09
CA HIS A 147 8.77 36.09 21.40
C HIS A 147 7.76 36.73 20.46
N SER A 148 6.77 37.41 21.03
CA SER A 148 5.74 38.13 20.29
C SER A 148 5.44 39.51 20.92
N GLU A 149 4.74 40.36 20.17
CA GLU A 149 4.35 41.69 20.67
C GLU A 149 3.31 41.62 21.81
N ASN A 150 2.59 40.51 21.94
CA ASN A 150 1.54 40.29 22.94
C ASN A 150 1.98 39.41 24.12
N ASP A 151 3.28 39.10 24.26
CA ASP A 151 3.84 38.29 25.35
C ASP A 151 3.33 38.71 26.75
N ILE A 152 3.27 40.01 27.00
CA ILE A 152 2.88 40.59 28.29
C ILE A 152 1.41 40.31 28.66
N ASP A 153 0.55 40.14 27.66
CA ASP A 153 -0.89 39.94 27.86
C ASP A 153 -1.20 38.55 28.42
N PHE A 154 -0.26 37.60 28.25
CA PHE A 154 -0.38 36.22 28.68
C PHE A 154 0.43 35.92 29.95
N GLN A 155 1.02 36.95 30.59
CA GLN A 155 1.77 36.77 31.83
C GLN A 155 0.88 36.22 32.95
N GLY A 156 1.23 35.02 33.45
CA GLY A 156 0.47 34.33 34.52
C GLY A 156 -0.88 33.76 34.07
N ALA A 157 -1.18 33.80 32.76
CA ALA A 157 -2.33 33.11 32.20
C ALA A 157 -2.11 31.59 32.27
N THR A 158 -3.17 30.86 32.61
CA THR A 158 -3.15 29.40 32.68
C THR A 158 -4.08 28.82 31.62
N GLY A 159 -3.81 27.56 31.25
CA GLY A 159 -4.61 26.84 30.27
C GLY A 159 -4.45 25.34 30.40
N ASN A 160 -5.38 24.61 29.80
CA ASN A 160 -5.43 23.16 29.79
C ASN A 160 -5.47 22.67 28.35
N ILE A 161 -4.94 21.48 28.09
CA ILE A 161 -5.03 20.82 26.79
C ILE A 161 -5.67 19.45 26.99
N ALA A 162 -6.79 19.22 26.30
CA ALA A 162 -7.39 17.89 26.23
C ALA A 162 -6.87 17.14 25.00
N LEU A 163 -6.30 15.96 25.22
CA LEU A 163 -5.84 15.05 24.17
C LEU A 163 -6.95 14.05 23.80
N GLU A 164 -7.29 13.99 22.52
CA GLU A 164 -8.21 13.00 21.95
C GLU A 164 -7.48 12.21 20.86
N VAL A 165 -7.46 10.89 21.00
CA VAL A 165 -6.91 9.97 19.99
C VAL A 165 -8.05 9.11 19.46
N VAL A 166 -8.33 9.23 18.16
CA VAL A 166 -9.41 8.49 17.50
C VAL A 166 -8.79 7.50 16.53
N ALA A 167 -9.02 6.21 16.77
CA ALA A 167 -8.70 5.15 15.83
C ALA A 167 -9.92 4.83 14.97
N THR A 168 -9.77 4.92 13.65
CA THR A 168 -10.82 4.62 12.67
C THR A 168 -10.35 3.47 11.80
N GLN A 169 -11.19 2.44 11.64
CA GLN A 169 -10.93 1.39 10.66
C GLN A 169 -10.99 1.98 9.25
N VAL A 170 -10.00 1.68 8.42
CA VAL A 170 -9.94 2.11 7.03
C VAL A 170 -9.82 0.89 6.12
N ASP A 171 -10.06 1.06 4.83
CA ASP A 171 -9.83 -0.01 3.87
C ASP A 171 -8.33 -0.34 3.81
N PRO A 172 -7.95 -1.61 3.59
CA PRO A 172 -6.57 -1.96 3.28
C PRO A 172 -6.10 -1.09 2.12
N GLU A 173 -4.84 -0.65 2.20
CA GLU A 173 -4.20 -0.15 0.98
C GLU A 173 -4.30 -1.28 -0.05
N GLU A 174 -4.82 -0.96 -1.23
CA GLU A 174 -4.92 -1.91 -2.32
C GLU A 174 -3.49 -2.28 -2.69
N GLU A 175 -2.99 -3.42 -2.19
CA GLU A 175 -1.79 -4.01 -2.74
C GLU A 175 -2.05 -4.23 -4.24
N PRO A 176 -1.13 -3.82 -5.13
CA PRO A 176 -1.32 -4.01 -6.56
C PRO A 176 -1.58 -5.49 -6.82
N GLU A 177 -2.69 -5.81 -7.50
CA GLU A 177 -3.08 -7.20 -7.79
C GLU A 177 -1.87 -7.98 -8.29
N GLY A 178 -1.45 -9.03 -7.58
CA GLY A 178 -0.28 -9.81 -7.99
C GLY A 178 -0.40 -10.32 -9.44
N PRO A 179 0.72 -10.63 -10.12
CA PRO A 179 0.73 -10.96 -11.54
C PRO A 179 -0.23 -12.12 -11.89
N PRO A 180 -0.81 -12.15 -13.11
CA PRO A 180 -0.43 -11.33 -14.27
C PRO A 180 -1.05 -9.93 -14.25
N TYR A 181 -0.23 -8.91 -14.52
CA TYR A 181 -0.71 -7.55 -14.75
C TYR A 181 -1.15 -7.38 -16.20
N TYR A 182 -2.09 -6.47 -16.45
CA TYR A 182 -2.52 -6.12 -17.80
C TYR A 182 -2.21 -4.66 -18.11
N THR A 183 -1.81 -4.40 -19.35
CA THR A 183 -1.58 -3.05 -19.86
C THR A 183 -2.89 -2.41 -20.31
N GLY A 184 -3.01 -1.10 -20.14
CA GLY A 184 -3.89 -0.26 -20.95
C GLY A 184 -3.37 -0.17 -22.39
N GLU A 185 -3.08 1.03 -22.87
CA GLU A 185 -2.44 1.28 -24.16
C GLU A 185 -0.92 0.98 -24.15
N VAL A 186 -0.48 0.19 -25.13
CA VAL A 186 0.94 0.00 -25.47
C VAL A 186 1.21 0.63 -26.83
N ILE A 187 2.06 1.64 -26.87
CA ILE A 187 2.43 2.35 -28.09
C ILE A 187 3.90 2.10 -28.40
N PHE A 188 4.19 1.65 -29.62
CA PHE A 188 5.53 1.38 -30.10
C PHE A 188 5.82 2.09 -31.42
N LYS A 189 7.00 2.71 -31.49
CA LYS A 189 7.52 3.33 -32.71
C LYS A 189 9.01 3.05 -32.85
N ALA A 190 9.39 2.39 -33.94
CA ALA A 190 10.76 1.91 -34.15
C ALA A 190 11.75 2.96 -34.68
N THR A 191 11.27 4.00 -35.37
CA THR A 191 12.10 5.04 -36.01
C THR A 191 11.36 6.37 -36.09
N PRO A 192 12.04 7.53 -36.23
CA PRO A 192 11.37 8.85 -36.30
C PRO A 192 10.27 8.95 -37.35
N ASN A 193 10.54 8.37 -38.53
CA ASN A 193 9.67 8.44 -39.70
C ASN A 193 8.85 7.16 -39.90
N GLY A 194 8.96 6.20 -38.99
CA GLY A 194 8.22 4.94 -39.03
C GLY A 194 6.78 5.11 -38.58
N SER A 195 5.96 4.09 -38.86
CA SER A 195 4.60 4.02 -38.34
C SER A 195 4.61 3.82 -36.83
N THR A 196 3.72 4.53 -36.14
CA THR A 196 3.33 4.22 -34.76
C THR A 196 2.39 3.02 -34.78
N ARG A 197 2.62 2.06 -33.88
CA ARG A 197 1.76 0.90 -33.68
C ARG A 197 1.24 0.93 -32.25
N THR A 198 -0.03 0.58 -32.09
CA THR A 198 -0.70 0.59 -30.79
C THR A 198 -1.41 -0.74 -30.58
N THR A 199 -1.37 -1.25 -29.37
CA THR A 199 -2.18 -2.38 -28.91
C THR A 199 -2.66 -2.11 -27.49
N THR A 200 -3.56 -2.93 -26.97
CA THR A 200 -4.11 -2.79 -25.61
C THR A 200 -4.29 -4.16 -24.96
N ASP A 201 -4.51 -4.18 -23.65
CA ASP A 201 -4.93 -5.38 -22.90
C ASP A 201 -3.95 -6.56 -23.06
N LYS A 202 -2.66 -6.27 -22.86
CA LYS A 202 -1.57 -7.24 -22.94
C LYS A 202 -1.08 -7.60 -21.56
N GLU A 203 -0.74 -8.87 -21.37
CA GLU A 203 -0.12 -9.32 -20.13
C GLU A 203 1.27 -8.67 -20.03
N VAL A 204 1.56 -8.06 -18.88
CA VAL A 204 2.85 -7.50 -18.55
C VAL A 204 3.36 -8.10 -17.25
N ASN A 205 4.60 -8.57 -17.26
CA ASN A 205 5.32 -9.06 -16.10
C ASN A 205 6.56 -8.20 -15.91
N PHE A 206 6.83 -7.77 -14.69
CA PHE A 206 8.03 -7.00 -14.36
C PHE A 206 8.61 -7.45 -13.03
N TYR A 207 9.94 -7.51 -12.98
CA TYR A 207 10.68 -8.07 -11.84
C TYR A 207 12.13 -7.61 -11.86
N VAL A 208 12.82 -7.80 -10.74
CA VAL A 208 14.28 -7.72 -10.67
C VAL A 208 14.83 -9.13 -10.79
N ASN A 209 15.73 -9.37 -11.75
CA ASN A 209 16.32 -10.70 -11.94
C ASN A 209 17.39 -11.04 -10.90
N ASP A 210 17.92 -12.27 -10.93
CA ASP A 210 18.94 -12.75 -9.98
C ASP A 210 20.24 -11.92 -9.97
N ASP A 211 20.51 -11.17 -11.04
CA ASP A 211 21.67 -10.28 -11.17
C ASP A 211 21.38 -8.85 -10.67
N GLY A 212 20.16 -8.57 -10.19
CA GLY A 212 19.76 -7.26 -9.68
C GLY A 212 19.26 -6.27 -10.74
N TYR A 213 18.97 -6.73 -11.97
CA TYR A 213 18.53 -5.87 -13.07
C TYR A 213 17.01 -5.87 -13.26
N LYS A 214 16.45 -4.68 -13.54
CA LYS A 214 15.03 -4.53 -13.91
C LYS A 214 14.71 -5.24 -15.23
N VAL A 215 13.66 -6.05 -15.24
CA VAL A 215 13.13 -6.76 -16.41
C VAL A 215 11.64 -6.46 -16.55
N ILE A 216 11.20 -6.22 -17.79
CA ILE A 216 9.80 -6.04 -18.17
C ILE A 216 9.52 -6.91 -19.39
N GLU A 217 8.46 -7.70 -19.36
CA GLU A 217 8.07 -8.63 -20.42
C GLU A 217 6.59 -8.39 -20.72
N ILE A 218 6.28 -8.00 -21.96
CA ILE A 218 4.90 -7.82 -22.44
C ILE A 218 4.60 -8.91 -23.45
N TYR A 219 3.63 -9.75 -23.12
CA TYR A 219 3.20 -10.87 -23.94
C TYR A 219 2.01 -10.47 -24.81
N MET A 220 2.17 -10.62 -26.12
CA MET A 220 1.15 -10.24 -27.08
C MET A 220 0.00 -11.26 -27.18
N GLY A 221 0.25 -12.51 -26.77
CA GLY A 221 -0.70 -13.62 -26.84
C GLY A 221 -0.89 -14.18 -28.25
N GLU A 222 -1.86 -15.08 -28.43
CA GLU A 222 -2.15 -15.75 -29.72
C GLU A 222 -2.96 -14.89 -30.72
N ALA A 223 -3.01 -13.56 -30.53
CA ALA A 223 -3.83 -12.68 -31.36
C ALA A 223 -3.14 -12.32 -32.70
N ASP A 224 -3.87 -12.44 -33.82
CA ASP A 224 -3.36 -12.13 -35.16
C ASP A 224 -3.58 -10.66 -35.58
N GLY A 225 -3.01 -9.72 -34.84
CA GLY A 225 -3.08 -8.29 -35.14
C GLY A 225 -1.83 -7.71 -35.81
N VAL A 226 -1.95 -6.47 -36.32
CA VAL A 226 -0.83 -5.77 -36.98
C VAL A 226 0.31 -5.47 -35.99
N PHE A 227 0.00 -5.29 -34.72
CA PHE A 227 1.02 -5.07 -33.70
C PHE A 227 1.81 -6.36 -33.47
N GLU A 228 1.10 -7.47 -33.30
CA GLU A 228 1.65 -8.81 -33.07
C GLU A 228 2.50 -9.26 -34.26
N GLU A 229 2.04 -9.06 -35.50
CA GLU A 229 2.79 -9.43 -36.70
C GLU A 229 4.05 -8.58 -36.93
N LYS A 230 4.05 -7.31 -36.49
CA LYS A 230 5.13 -6.36 -36.81
C LYS A 230 6.08 -6.06 -35.66
N VAL A 231 5.64 -6.24 -34.43
CA VAL A 231 6.40 -5.94 -33.21
C VAL A 231 6.66 -7.24 -32.45
N GLY A 232 5.60 -8.03 -32.22
CA GLY A 232 5.63 -9.24 -31.40
C GLY A 232 5.82 -8.93 -29.92
N ASP A 233 6.20 -9.94 -29.14
CA ASP A 233 6.49 -9.80 -27.71
C ASP A 233 7.58 -8.76 -27.47
N ILE A 234 7.45 -8.01 -26.37
CA ILE A 234 8.40 -6.96 -25.99
C ILE A 234 9.10 -7.37 -24.71
N ARG A 235 10.41 -7.20 -24.68
CA ARG A 235 11.23 -7.40 -23.48
C ARG A 235 12.10 -6.18 -23.24
N VAL A 236 12.13 -5.67 -22.03
CA VAL A 236 13.03 -4.60 -21.59
C VAL A 236 13.92 -5.14 -20.49
N VAL A 237 15.24 -4.97 -20.63
CA VAL A 237 16.21 -5.46 -19.65
C VAL A 237 17.23 -4.38 -19.33
N GLU A 238 17.40 -4.09 -18.05
CA GLU A 238 18.48 -3.23 -17.56
C GLU A 238 19.84 -3.93 -17.65
N ASP A 239 20.90 -3.18 -17.93
CA ASP A 239 22.27 -3.66 -17.89
C ASP A 239 23.10 -3.02 -16.77
N ALA A 240 24.31 -3.55 -16.57
CA ALA A 240 25.26 -3.10 -15.54
C ALA A 240 25.59 -1.59 -15.60
N ASP A 241 25.38 -0.94 -16.74
CA ASP A 241 25.65 0.47 -16.96
C ASP A 241 24.40 1.35 -16.74
N GLY A 242 23.29 0.76 -16.27
CA GLY A 242 22.02 1.43 -16.01
C GLY A 242 21.25 1.79 -17.30
N TRP A 243 21.47 1.03 -18.38
CA TRP A 243 20.70 1.18 -19.61
C TRP A 243 19.61 0.12 -19.71
N LEU A 244 18.39 0.57 -19.95
CA LEU A 244 17.26 -0.26 -20.36
C LEU A 244 17.36 -0.54 -21.85
N ARG A 245 17.45 -1.83 -22.20
CA ARG A 245 17.51 -2.31 -23.57
C ARG A 245 16.15 -2.84 -23.97
N VAL A 246 15.55 -2.26 -25.01
CA VAL A 246 14.24 -2.66 -25.53
C VAL A 246 14.44 -3.65 -26.66
N TYR A 247 13.84 -4.82 -26.52
CA TYR A 247 13.80 -5.91 -27.48
C TYR A 247 12.37 -6.14 -27.95
N THR A 248 12.19 -6.44 -29.24
CA THR A 248 10.94 -7.00 -29.72
C THR A 248 11.22 -8.17 -30.67
N GLU A 249 10.25 -9.07 -30.80
CA GLU A 249 10.42 -10.31 -31.58
C GLU A 249 10.60 -10.05 -33.09
N HIS A 250 9.91 -9.05 -33.64
CA HIS A 250 9.80 -8.86 -35.09
C HIS A 250 10.35 -7.53 -35.61
N GLU A 251 10.59 -6.53 -34.76
CA GLU A 251 11.09 -5.23 -35.21
C GLU A 251 12.62 -5.22 -35.30
N TYR A 252 13.13 -4.99 -36.51
CA TYR A 252 14.58 -4.99 -36.77
C TYR A 252 15.34 -4.01 -35.88
N PHE A 253 14.83 -2.78 -35.71
CA PHE A 253 15.49 -1.72 -34.95
C PHE A 253 15.46 -1.93 -33.43
N ALA A 254 14.67 -2.89 -32.96
CA ALA A 254 14.62 -3.36 -31.59
C ALA A 254 14.96 -4.86 -31.50
N SER A 255 15.72 -5.40 -32.45
CA SER A 255 16.27 -6.75 -32.35
C SER A 255 17.46 -6.79 -31.40
N GLU A 256 17.85 -7.99 -30.98
CA GLU A 256 19.08 -8.23 -30.19
C GLU A 256 20.35 -7.65 -30.84
N SER A 257 20.34 -7.47 -32.17
CA SER A 257 21.50 -6.98 -32.93
C SER A 257 21.56 -5.46 -33.10
N GLN A 258 20.42 -4.76 -33.07
CA GLN A 258 20.33 -3.31 -33.33
C GLN A 258 20.08 -2.50 -32.06
N MET A 259 19.53 -3.15 -31.01
CA MET A 259 19.34 -2.67 -29.63
C MET A 259 19.12 -1.17 -29.48
N TRP A 260 17.87 -0.77 -29.26
CA TRP A 260 17.60 0.54 -28.71
C TRP A 260 17.77 0.54 -27.19
N ARG A 261 18.59 1.48 -26.70
CA ARG A 261 18.87 1.73 -25.29
C ARG A 261 18.29 3.06 -24.82
N VAL A 262 17.72 3.06 -23.63
CA VAL A 262 17.28 4.23 -22.87
C VAL A 262 17.99 4.19 -21.53
N LYS A 263 18.49 5.32 -21.04
CA LYS A 263 19.10 5.33 -19.70
C LYS A 263 17.98 5.19 -18.67
N ALA A 264 18.12 4.33 -17.65
CA ALA A 264 17.07 4.15 -16.64
C ALA A 264 16.65 5.48 -16.01
N SER A 265 17.61 6.37 -15.75
CA SER A 265 17.36 7.74 -15.23
C SER A 265 16.66 8.70 -16.21
N SER A 266 16.34 8.25 -17.42
CA SER A 266 15.63 9.02 -18.46
C SER A 266 14.28 8.41 -18.84
N VAL A 267 13.85 7.37 -18.12
CA VAL A 267 12.47 6.88 -18.20
C VAL A 267 11.55 8.01 -17.75
N ASP A 268 10.53 8.29 -18.56
CA ASP A 268 9.56 9.33 -18.30
C ASP A 268 8.32 8.73 -17.64
N THR A 269 8.14 9.07 -16.36
CA THR A 269 6.97 8.78 -15.51
C THR A 269 6.22 10.07 -15.15
N SER A 270 6.27 11.10 -15.99
CA SER A 270 5.60 12.39 -15.72
C SER A 270 4.07 12.35 -15.80
N VAL A 271 3.51 11.26 -16.32
CA VAL A 271 2.07 11.03 -16.40
C VAL A 271 1.75 9.78 -15.58
N GLU A 272 0.88 9.95 -14.59
CA GLU A 272 0.40 8.89 -13.71
C GLU A 272 -0.09 7.68 -14.52
N GLY A 273 0.37 6.49 -14.13
CA GLY A 273 0.02 5.23 -14.79
C GLY A 273 0.72 4.97 -16.14
N ILE A 274 1.63 5.82 -16.60
CA ILE A 274 2.31 5.65 -17.90
C ILE A 274 3.84 5.66 -17.74
N VAL A 275 4.47 4.61 -18.26
CA VAL A 275 5.93 4.50 -18.37
C VAL A 275 6.35 4.71 -19.82
N ARG A 276 7.21 5.72 -20.06
CA ARG A 276 7.75 6.00 -21.39
C ARG A 276 9.25 5.79 -21.45
N LEU A 277 9.66 4.90 -22.33
CA LEU A 277 11.05 4.71 -22.72
C LEU A 277 11.25 5.51 -24.01
N ASN A 278 11.97 6.63 -23.96
CA ASN A 278 12.17 7.50 -25.12
C ASN A 278 13.63 7.48 -25.58
N LYS A 279 13.90 7.19 -26.85
CA LYS A 279 15.24 7.45 -27.43
C LYS A 279 15.34 8.89 -27.85
N THR A 280 16.50 9.49 -27.62
CA THR A 280 16.88 10.71 -28.33
C THR A 280 16.78 10.46 -29.84
N LEU A 281 15.91 11.23 -30.51
CA LEU A 281 15.71 11.22 -31.97
C LEU A 281 15.03 9.97 -32.54
N GLY A 282 13.91 9.51 -31.98
CA GLY A 282 12.89 8.83 -32.80
C GLY A 282 12.13 7.68 -32.17
N PRO A 283 12.81 6.58 -31.80
CA PRO A 283 12.12 5.43 -31.21
C PRO A 283 11.50 5.77 -29.86
N TYR A 284 10.29 5.28 -29.62
CA TYR A 284 9.66 5.35 -28.30
C TYR A 284 8.75 4.14 -28.05
N LEU A 285 8.60 3.82 -26.77
CA LEU A 285 7.75 2.79 -26.21
C LEU A 285 7.01 3.43 -25.03
N SER A 286 5.69 3.42 -25.09
CA SER A 286 4.81 3.89 -24.02
C SER A 286 3.99 2.70 -23.55
N ILE A 287 3.95 2.49 -22.23
CA ILE A 287 3.21 1.40 -21.60
C ILE A 287 2.31 2.04 -20.54
N GLU A 288 1.00 1.95 -20.73
CA GLU A 288 0.02 2.30 -19.70
C GLU A 288 -0.18 1.09 -18.77
N SER A 289 0.22 1.24 -17.51
CA SER A 289 0.04 0.26 -16.44
C SER A 289 0.38 0.93 -15.11
N ASN A 290 -0.60 1.04 -14.20
CA ASN A 290 -0.39 1.61 -12.87
C ASN A 290 0.64 0.81 -12.09
N ALA A 291 0.51 -0.52 -12.08
CA ALA A 291 1.44 -1.39 -11.35
C ALA A 291 2.89 -1.26 -11.85
N LEU A 292 3.12 -1.16 -13.17
CA LEU A 292 4.46 -0.92 -13.70
C LEU A 292 4.97 0.50 -13.38
N TYR A 293 4.08 1.49 -13.42
CA TYR A 293 4.40 2.88 -13.09
C TYR A 293 4.83 3.02 -11.62
N ASP A 294 4.06 2.45 -10.69
CA ASP A 294 4.36 2.46 -9.26
C ASP A 294 5.69 1.76 -8.99
N TRP A 295 5.93 0.61 -9.63
CA TRP A 295 7.20 -0.11 -9.53
C TRP A 295 8.42 0.72 -9.96
N PHE A 296 8.27 1.60 -10.96
CA PHE A 296 9.33 2.50 -11.42
C PHE A 296 9.58 3.72 -10.52
N ILE A 297 8.62 4.10 -9.68
CA ILE A 297 8.76 5.23 -8.76
C ILE A 297 9.30 4.76 -7.41
N GLU A 298 8.92 3.55 -7.01
CA GLU A 298 9.38 2.92 -5.77
C GLU A 298 10.81 2.36 -5.86
N ASN A 299 11.29 2.02 -7.07
CA ASN A 299 12.59 1.40 -7.33
C ASN A 299 13.42 2.19 -8.35
#